data_AF-A0A7Z8PEV7-F1
#
_entry.id   AF-A0A7Z8PEV7-F1
#
_cell.length_a   1.000
_cell.length_b   1.000
_cell.length_c   1.000
_cell.angle_alpha   90.00
_cell.angle_beta   90.00
_cell.angle_gamma   90.00
#
_symmetry.space_group_name_H-M   'P 1'
#
loop_
_entity.id
_entity.type
_entity.pdbx_description
1 polymer ?
#
loop_
_entity_poly.entity_id
_entity_poly.type
_entity_poly.pdbx_seq_one_letter_code
_entity_poly.pdbx_strand_id
1 'polypeptide(L)' 'MNDQRFVVTDALWKRLEEHLPGKASDAGATAKDNRLFLEAVFWRVRTGSPW' A
#
# COMPACT_ATOMS: atom_id res chain seq x y z
N MET A 1 -14.29 15.41 -5.93
CA MET A 1 -13.36 14.55 -5.18
C MET A 1 -12.05 14.56 -5.93
N ASN A 2 -10.90 14.68 -5.25
CA ASN A 2 -9.60 14.73 -5.92
C ASN A 2 -9.05 13.31 -6.01
N ASP A 3 -9.34 12.61 -7.12
CA ASP A 3 -9.04 11.17 -7.28
C ASP A 3 -7.54 10.87 -7.23
N GLN A 4 -6.69 11.88 -7.51
CA GLN A 4 -5.24 11.80 -7.33
C GLN A 4 -4.79 11.64 -5.88
N ARG A 5 -5.64 11.94 -4.89
CA ARG A 5 -5.33 11.66 -3.46
C ARG A 5 -5.43 10.18 -3.11
N PHE A 6 -6.12 9.38 -3.93
CA PHE A 6 -6.50 8.01 -3.59
C PHE A 6 -5.81 6.95 -4.44
N VAL A 7 -4.91 7.33 -5.35
CA VAL A 7 -4.13 6.40 -6.18
C VAL A 7 -2.66 6.52 -5.79
N VAL A 8 -2.02 5.38 -5.46
CA VAL A 8 -0.60 5.37 -5.15
C VAL A 8 0.19 5.44 -6.44
N THR A 9 0.72 6.62 -6.74
CA THR A 9 1.67 6.78 -7.85
C THR A 9 2.98 6.09 -7.53
N ASP A 10 3.76 5.71 -8.54
CA ASP A 10 5.08 5.08 -8.32
C ASP A 10 6.03 5.98 -7.50
N ALA A 11 5.94 7.29 -7.65
CA ALA A 11 6.71 8.25 -6.87
C ALA A 11 6.29 8.25 -5.38
N LEU A 12 5.00 8.11 -5.08
CA LEU A 12 4.51 7.97 -3.72
C LEU A 12 4.87 6.60 -3.15
N TRP A 13 4.77 5.54 -3.96
CA TRP A 13 5.15 4.19 -3.60
C TRP A 13 6.60 4.13 -3.12
N LYS A 14 7.55 4.67 -3.91
CA LYS A 14 8.98 4.68 -3.53
C LYS A 14 9.23 5.33 -2.17
N ARG A 15 8.47 6.36 -1.81
CA ARG A 15 8.59 7.02 -0.50
C ARG A 15 7.97 6.18 0.63
N LEU A 16 6.88 5.46 0.34
CA LEU A 16 6.20 4.59 1.33
C LEU A 16 6.96 3.30 1.58
N GLU A 17 7.50 2.68 0.53
CA GLU A 17 8.23 1.40 0.57
C GLU A 17 9.40 1.44 1.55
N GLU A 18 10.09 2.57 1.67
CA GLU A 18 11.17 2.77 2.63
C GLU A 18 10.72 2.69 4.09
N HIS A 19 9.44 2.94 4.38
CA HIS A 19 8.89 2.92 5.73
C HIS A 19 8.10 1.66 6.06
N LEU A 20 7.83 0.81 5.07
CA LEU A 20 7.04 -0.41 5.28
C LEU A 20 7.91 -1.54 5.85
N PRO A 21 7.40 -2.27 6.86
CA PRO A 21 8.02 -3.48 7.36
C PRO A 21 7.85 -4.63 6.36
N GLY A 22 8.72 -5.64 6.45
CA GLY A 22 8.72 -6.81 5.58
C GLY A 22 9.73 -6.71 4.45
N LYS A 23 10.77 -5.87 4.59
CA LYS A 23 11.95 -5.95 3.74
C LYS A 23 12.67 -7.27 4.00
N ALA A 24 13.49 -7.73 3.05
CA ALA A 24 14.26 -8.97 3.22
C ALA A 24 15.17 -8.97 4.47
N SER A 25 15.50 -7.78 4.99
CA SER A 25 16.32 -7.58 6.18
C SER A 25 15.51 -7.56 7.49
N ASP A 26 14.17 -7.52 7.43
CA ASP A 26 13.32 -7.42 8.61
C ASP A 26 13.04 -8.81 9.19
N ALA A 27 13.02 -8.91 10.52
CA ALA A 27 12.62 -10.14 11.20
C ALA A 27 11.11 -10.35 11.11
N GLY A 28 10.67 -11.54 10.70
CA GLY A 28 9.25 -11.92 10.62
C GLY A 28 8.82 -12.34 9.22
N ALA A 29 7.50 -12.39 8.99
CA ALA A 29 6.94 -12.75 7.70
C ALA A 29 7.08 -11.58 6.71
N THR A 30 7.88 -11.77 5.66
CA THR A 30 7.93 -10.87 4.51
C THR A 30 6.60 -10.98 3.76
N ALA A 31 5.87 -9.87 3.66
CA ALA A 31 4.71 -9.80 2.79
C ALA A 31 5.15 -10.01 1.33
N LYS A 32 4.46 -10.90 0.62
CA LYS A 32 4.81 -11.27 -0.77
C LYS A 32 4.76 -10.06 -1.72
N ASP A 33 3.82 -9.14 -1.49
CA ASP A 33 3.71 -7.88 -2.21
C ASP A 33 2.98 -6.83 -1.34
N ASN A 34 3.76 -5.95 -0.70
CA ASN A 34 3.24 -4.86 0.14
C ASN A 34 2.44 -3.83 -0.67
N ARG A 35 2.76 -3.66 -1.96
CA ARG A 35 2.06 -2.71 -2.83
C ARG A 35 0.66 -3.21 -3.11
N LEU A 36 0.54 -4.48 -3.45
CA LEU A 36 -0.75 -5.11 -3.73
C LEU A 36 -1.67 -5.08 -2.50
N PHE A 37 -1.12 -5.31 -1.30
CA PHE A 37 -1.88 -5.20 -0.06
C PHE A 37 -2.44 -3.79 0.15
N LEU A 38 -1.60 -2.75 0.01
CA LEU A 38 -2.03 -1.37 0.19
C LEU A 38 -3.02 -0.92 -0.89
N GLU A 39 -2.84 -1.34 -2.14
CA GLU A 39 -3.80 -1.11 -3.21
C GLU A 39 -5.17 -1.72 -2.89
N ALA A 40 -5.23 -2.92 -2.31
CA ALA A 40 -6.49 -3.53 -1.88
C ALA A 40 -7.17 -2.73 -0.77
N VAL A 41 -6.40 -2.23 0.22
CA VAL A 41 -6.91 -1.36 1.28
C VAL A 41 -7.45 -0.05 0.69
N PHE A 42 -6.71 0.59 -0.21
CA PHE A 42 -7.15 1.84 -0.84
C PHE A 42 -8.36 1.64 -1.76
N TRP A 43 -8.44 0.52 -2.48
CA TRP A 43 -9.62 0.16 -3.25
C TRP A 43 -10.86 0.11 -2.36
N ARG A 44 -10.78 -0.58 -1.22
CA ARG A 44 -11.88 -0.66 -0.26
C ARG A 44 -12.29 0.71 0.27
N VAL A 45 -11.33 1.55 0.67
CA VAL A 45 -11.63 2.92 1.14
C VAL A 45 -12.35 3.74 0.07
N ARG A 46 -11.97 3.55 -1.21
CA ARG A 46 -12.58 4.23 -2.35
C ARG A 46 -14.01 3.74 -2.65
N THR A 47 -14.26 2.45 -2.45
CA THR A 47 -15.57 1.82 -2.74
C THR A 47 -16.51 1.78 -1.55
N GLY A 48 -16.03 2.05 -0.33
CA GLY A 48 -16.82 1.97 0.90
C GLY A 48 -17.20 0.53 1.29
N SER A 49 -16.44 -0.47 0.82
CA SER A 49 -16.79 -1.89 1.02
C SER A 49 -16.62 -2.33 2.49
N PRO A 50 -17.56 -3.11 3.05
CA PRO A 50 -17.52 -3.59 4.45
C PRO A 50 -16.39 -4.61 4.71
N TRP A 51 -15.92 -4.68 5.97
CA TRP A 51 -14.88 -5.64 6.41
C TRP A 51 -15.38 -7.06 6.41
#